data_AF-A0A135P3C8-F1
#
_entry.id   AF-A0A135P3C8-F1
#
_cell.length_a   1.000
_cell.length_b   1.000
_cell.length_c   1.000
_cell.angle_alpha   90.00
_cell.angle_beta   90.00
_cell.angle_gamma   90.00
#
_symmetry.space_group_name_H-M   'P 1'
#
loop_
_entity.id
_entity.type
_entity.pdbx_description
1 polymer ?
#
loop_
_entity_poly.entity_id
_entity_poly.type
_entity_poly.pdbx_seq_one_letter_code
_entity_poly.pdbx_strand_id
1 'polypeptide(L)'
;MHRLARDGIAFVGQLVSRFEDGDVALFMVGEIDIRCHLIPISETSKRPIEDVAEELAARFISKLILLQRDQPQIKVVIAQPPFPTDRRPNVELPFRGSIAERVHLHSLLSDGLDRLCRTSGLHFLRMPLKYKNKNGVLRRKYSDDGVHIMPCEAKAVIEALGKLTSKKLYFKGKLLTVIKRRWNYTWGGTLRRQGLPETTPVDLPK
;
A
#
# COMPACT_ATOMS: atom_id res chain seq x y z
N MET A 1 -0.02 -0.57 15.01
CA MET A 1 -1.07 -1.07 14.10
C MET A 1 -1.67 0.14 13.38
N HIS A 2 -1.82 0.08 12.05
CA HIS A 2 -2.29 1.21 11.24
C HIS A 2 -3.63 1.77 11.73
N ARG A 3 -3.79 3.11 11.67
CA ARG A 3 -4.97 3.84 12.16
C ARG A 3 -6.29 3.25 11.65
N LEU A 4 -6.37 2.86 10.37
CA LEU A 4 -7.59 2.24 9.82
C LEU A 4 -8.06 0.98 10.57
N ALA A 5 -7.14 0.06 10.92
CA ALA A 5 -7.50 -1.17 11.63
C ALA A 5 -7.89 -0.91 13.09
N ARG A 6 -7.28 0.09 13.72
CA ARG A 6 -7.48 0.43 15.14
C ARG A 6 -8.66 1.39 15.35
N ASP A 7 -8.65 2.50 14.62
CA ASP A 7 -9.51 3.68 14.81
C ASP A 7 -10.71 3.69 13.84
N GLY A 8 -10.71 2.81 12.83
CA GLY A 8 -11.79 2.71 11.84
C GLY A 8 -11.74 3.78 10.76
N ILE A 9 -12.87 4.02 10.09
CA ILE A 9 -12.99 4.87 8.89
C ILE A 9 -13.35 6.33 9.21
N ALA A 10 -13.51 6.70 10.48
CA ALA A 10 -13.92 8.06 10.86
C ALA A 10 -12.94 9.13 10.34
N PHE A 11 -11.64 8.82 10.29
CA PHE A 11 -10.63 9.72 9.73
C PHE A 11 -10.81 9.96 8.21
N VAL A 12 -11.48 9.05 7.49
CA VAL A 12 -11.70 9.20 6.04
C VAL A 12 -12.59 10.42 5.77
N GLY A 13 -13.63 10.63 6.56
CA GLY A 13 -14.50 11.82 6.45
C GLY A 13 -13.80 13.14 6.80
N GLN A 14 -12.65 13.08 7.49
CA GLN A 14 -11.81 14.26 7.74
C GLN A 14 -10.88 14.56 6.54
N LEU A 15 -10.49 13.54 5.79
CA LEU A 15 -9.63 13.68 4.61
C LEU A 15 -10.41 13.99 3.33
N VAL A 16 -11.65 13.50 3.25
CA VAL A 16 -12.53 13.65 2.09
C VAL A 16 -13.88 14.13 2.60
N SER A 17 -14.22 15.38 2.27
CA SER A 17 -15.43 16.04 2.78
C SER A 17 -16.72 15.43 2.25
N ARG A 18 -16.69 14.85 1.04
CA ARG A 18 -17.85 14.20 0.42
C ARG A 18 -17.40 13.20 -0.65
N PHE A 19 -18.11 12.08 -0.73
CA PHE A 19 -18.02 11.13 -1.82
C PHE A 19 -19.14 11.36 -2.84
N GLU A 20 -18.78 11.33 -4.12
CA GLU A 20 -19.72 11.43 -5.24
C GLU A 20 -20.02 10.05 -5.84
N ASP A 21 -21.13 9.97 -6.58
CA ASP A 21 -21.50 8.73 -7.26
C ASP A 21 -20.43 8.32 -8.28
N GLY A 22 -20.05 7.05 -8.23
CA GLY A 22 -19.00 6.49 -9.05
C GLY A 22 -17.59 6.77 -8.54
N ASP A 23 -17.38 7.42 -7.40
CA ASP A 23 -16.03 7.56 -6.83
C ASP A 23 -15.37 6.21 -6.50
N VAL A 24 -14.04 6.22 -6.42
CA VAL A 24 -13.24 5.06 -6.02
C VAL A 24 -12.38 5.44 -4.82
N ALA A 25 -12.65 4.80 -3.67
CA ALA A 25 -11.82 4.95 -2.48
C ALA A 25 -10.77 3.83 -2.43
N LEU A 26 -9.51 4.20 -2.63
CA LEU A 26 -8.37 3.27 -2.64
C LEU A 26 -7.63 3.30 -1.28
N PHE A 27 -7.55 2.15 -0.62
CA PHE A 27 -6.86 1.99 0.66
C PHE A 27 -5.63 1.11 0.49
N MET A 28 -4.43 1.70 0.59
CA MET A 28 -3.18 0.95 0.68
C MET A 28 -2.79 0.82 2.14
N VAL A 29 -2.85 -0.40 2.68
CA VAL A 29 -2.63 -0.67 4.10
C VAL A 29 -1.63 -1.79 4.32
N GLY A 30 -1.04 -1.85 5.51
CA GLY A 30 -0.25 -2.98 5.95
C GLY A 30 1.27 -2.85 5.82
N GLU A 31 1.81 -1.90 5.05
CA GLU A 31 3.28 -1.79 4.89
C GLU A 31 3.98 -1.54 6.23
N ILE A 32 3.51 -0.55 7.00
CA ILE A 32 4.03 -0.26 8.33
C ILE A 32 3.76 -1.40 9.31
N ASP A 33 2.64 -2.10 9.18
CA ASP A 33 2.31 -3.24 10.03
C ASP A 33 3.27 -4.42 9.80
N ILE A 34 3.54 -4.76 8.53
CA ILE A 34 4.54 -5.75 8.13
C ILE A 34 5.93 -5.33 8.63
N ARG A 35 6.27 -4.05 8.45
CA ARG A 35 7.57 -3.50 8.79
C ARG A 35 7.85 -3.50 10.28
N CYS A 36 6.88 -3.09 11.08
CA CYS A 36 7.11 -2.65 12.46
C CYS A 36 6.33 -3.44 13.51
N HIS A 37 5.22 -4.10 13.15
CA HIS A 37 4.21 -4.51 14.15
C HIS A 37 3.90 -6.01 14.19
N LEU A 38 3.79 -6.70 13.05
CA LEU A 38 3.37 -8.10 13.05
C LEU A 38 4.29 -8.99 13.89
N ILE A 39 5.62 -8.88 13.70
CA ILE A 39 6.61 -9.66 14.45
C ILE A 39 6.55 -9.33 15.96
N PRO A 40 6.72 -8.06 16.40
CA PRO A 40 6.66 -7.77 17.83
C PRO A 40 5.34 -8.17 18.50
N ILE A 41 4.20 -8.04 17.80
CA ILE A 41 2.90 -8.45 18.33
C ILE A 41 2.84 -9.97 18.49
N SER A 42 3.27 -10.73 17.49
CA SER A 42 3.34 -12.20 17.57
C SER A 42 4.22 -12.66 18.74
N GLU A 43 5.41 -12.07 18.88
CA GLU A 43 6.34 -12.38 19.98
C GLU A 43 5.76 -12.03 21.36
N THR A 44 5.25 -10.81 21.51
CA THR A 44 4.73 -10.32 22.81
C THR A 44 3.47 -11.06 23.23
N SER A 45 2.57 -11.35 22.29
CA SER A 45 1.33 -12.08 22.57
C SER A 45 1.47 -13.60 22.56
N LYS A 46 2.66 -14.13 22.20
CA LYS A 46 2.93 -15.56 22.04
C LYS A 46 1.94 -16.27 21.10
N ARG A 47 1.56 -15.59 20.02
CA ARG A 47 0.63 -16.11 19.01
C ARG A 47 1.36 -16.40 17.70
N PRO A 48 0.94 -17.43 16.93
CA PRO A 48 1.42 -17.63 15.57
C PRO A 48 1.29 -16.36 14.75
N ILE A 49 2.31 -16.04 13.96
CA ILE A 49 2.36 -14.78 13.22
C ILE A 49 1.30 -14.73 12.11
N GLU A 50 0.94 -15.90 11.60
CA GLU A 50 -0.16 -16.13 10.66
C GLU A 50 -1.49 -15.67 11.25
N ASP A 51 -1.79 -16.04 12.50
CA ASP A 51 -3.02 -15.64 13.18
C ASP A 51 -3.07 -14.11 13.39
N VAL A 52 -1.93 -13.50 13.70
CA VAL A 52 -1.84 -12.04 13.86
C VAL A 52 -2.05 -11.32 12.53
N ALA A 53 -1.48 -11.84 11.43
CA ALA A 53 -1.67 -11.30 10.09
C ALA A 53 -3.12 -11.47 9.60
N GLU A 54 -3.73 -12.62 9.85
CA GLU A 54 -5.12 -12.92 9.50
C GLU A 54 -6.08 -12.00 10.25
N GLU A 55 -5.88 -11.85 11.57
CA GLU A 55 -6.69 -10.95 12.38
C GLU A 55 -6.55 -9.49 11.92
N LEU A 56 -5.34 -9.05 11.56
CA LEU A 56 -5.12 -7.73 11.00
C LEU A 56 -5.87 -7.54 9.68
N ALA A 57 -5.83 -8.52 8.78
CA ALA A 57 -6.58 -8.50 7.52
C ALA A 57 -8.09 -8.39 7.79
N ALA A 58 -8.63 -9.23 8.67
CA ALA A 58 -10.04 -9.21 9.05
C ALA A 58 -10.47 -7.87 9.65
N ARG A 59 -9.61 -7.25 10.49
CA ARG A 59 -9.86 -5.91 11.04
C ARG A 59 -9.89 -4.85 9.93
N PHE A 60 -8.96 -4.84 8.98
CA PHE A 60 -9.04 -3.91 7.85
C PHE A 60 -10.32 -4.07 7.04
N ILE A 61 -10.64 -5.32 6.65
CA ILE A 61 -11.78 -5.59 5.79
C ILE A 61 -13.10 -5.27 6.49
N SER A 62 -13.27 -5.65 7.76
CA SER A 62 -14.49 -5.32 8.51
C SER A 62 -14.78 -3.82 8.55
N LYS A 63 -13.76 -2.97 8.72
CA LYS A 63 -13.96 -1.50 8.69
C LYS A 63 -14.31 -0.98 7.32
N LEU A 64 -13.76 -1.57 6.26
CA LEU A 64 -14.04 -1.17 4.88
C LEU A 64 -15.39 -1.67 4.36
N ILE A 65 -15.89 -2.81 4.86
CA ILE A 65 -17.28 -3.24 4.63
C ILE A 65 -18.25 -2.21 5.18
N LEU A 66 -18.00 -1.68 6.39
CA LEU A 66 -18.85 -0.63 6.96
C LEU A 66 -18.84 0.62 6.08
N LEU A 67 -17.68 1.04 5.57
CA LEU A 67 -17.59 2.15 4.63
C LEU A 67 -18.41 1.91 3.36
N GLN A 68 -18.25 0.73 2.74
CA GLN A 68 -18.96 0.38 1.52
C GLN A 68 -20.48 0.34 1.73
N ARG A 69 -20.94 -0.12 2.91
CA ARG A 69 -22.36 -0.12 3.29
C ARG A 69 -22.89 1.30 3.49
N ASP A 70 -22.13 2.14 4.18
CA ASP A 70 -22.54 3.51 4.53
C ASP A 70 -22.40 4.46 3.32
N GLN A 71 -21.58 4.10 2.33
CA GLN A 71 -21.35 4.81 1.07
C GLN A 71 -21.53 3.86 -0.14
N PRO A 72 -22.76 3.39 -0.42
CA PRO A 72 -22.99 2.40 -1.48
C PRO A 72 -22.71 2.93 -2.89
N GLN A 73 -22.65 4.25 -3.07
CA GLN A 73 -22.40 4.91 -4.35
C GLN A 73 -20.93 4.90 -4.79
N ILE A 74 -20.00 4.54 -3.90
CA ILE A 74 -18.57 4.45 -4.22
C ILE A 74 -18.11 3.01 -4.37
N LYS A 75 -16.97 2.81 -5.04
CA LYS A 75 -16.24 1.54 -5.01
C LYS A 75 -15.11 1.60 -3.99
N VAL A 76 -15.12 0.72 -3.00
CA VAL A 76 -14.00 0.54 -2.07
C VAL A 76 -13.01 -0.47 -2.63
N VAL A 77 -11.74 -0.07 -2.75
CA VAL A 77 -10.65 -0.88 -3.27
C VAL A 77 -9.52 -0.96 -2.25
N ILE A 78 -9.08 -2.16 -1.91
CA ILE A 78 -7.91 -2.40 -1.07
C ILE A 78 -6.72 -2.66 -1.98
N ALA A 79 -5.66 -1.87 -1.85
CA ALA A 79 -4.41 -2.07 -2.56
C ALA A 79 -3.43 -2.87 -1.72
N GLN A 80 -2.79 -3.85 -2.36
CA GLN A 80 -1.66 -4.56 -1.78
C GLN A 80 -0.55 -3.56 -1.39
N PRO A 81 0.04 -3.68 -0.18
CA PRO A 81 1.15 -2.80 0.21
C PRO A 81 2.35 -2.97 -0.73
N PRO A 82 3.22 -1.96 -0.85
CA PRO A 82 4.47 -2.08 -1.58
C PRO A 82 5.31 -3.26 -1.07
N PHE A 83 6.08 -3.88 -1.96
CA PHE A 83 6.98 -4.97 -1.57
C PHE A 83 8.03 -4.48 -0.57
N PRO A 84 8.38 -5.27 0.46
CA PRO A 84 9.34 -4.86 1.50
C PRO A 84 10.72 -4.46 0.95
N THR A 85 11.46 -3.65 1.71
CA THR A 85 12.85 -3.26 1.42
C THR A 85 13.55 -2.70 2.66
N ASP A 86 14.90 -2.74 2.69
CA ASP A 86 15.74 -2.23 3.79
C ASP A 86 16.55 -0.99 3.44
N ARG A 87 16.26 -0.34 2.31
CA ARG A 87 17.11 0.73 1.77
C ARG A 87 17.06 2.03 2.58
N ARG A 88 16.01 2.25 3.36
CA ARG A 88 15.80 3.49 4.11
C ARG A 88 15.37 3.21 5.56
N PRO A 89 16.33 2.90 6.45
CA PRO A 89 16.03 2.76 7.86
C PRO A 89 15.43 4.06 8.41
N ASN A 90 14.49 3.91 9.33
CA ASN A 90 13.83 5.00 10.04
C ASN A 90 13.80 4.59 11.51
N VAL A 91 14.28 5.45 12.41
CA VAL A 91 14.33 5.18 13.85
C VAL A 91 12.92 5.13 14.45
N GLU A 92 12.01 5.99 13.99
CA GLU A 92 10.62 6.04 14.46
C GLU A 92 9.79 4.85 13.97
N LEU A 93 10.15 4.32 12.80
CA LEU A 93 9.49 3.18 12.17
C LEU A 93 10.55 2.11 11.84
N PRO A 94 11.09 1.40 12.85
CA PRO A 94 12.21 0.49 12.65
C PRO A 94 11.80 -0.74 11.84
N PHE A 95 12.73 -1.30 11.10
CA PHE A 95 12.57 -2.63 10.51
C PHE A 95 12.62 -3.68 11.62
N ARG A 96 11.57 -4.48 11.76
CA ARG A 96 11.55 -5.66 12.63
C ARG A 96 11.65 -6.93 11.78
N GLY A 97 12.42 -7.90 12.27
CA GLY A 97 12.80 -9.11 11.53
C GLY A 97 13.77 -8.88 10.38
N SER A 98 14.07 -9.95 9.66
CA SER A 98 14.80 -9.97 8.39
C SER A 98 13.90 -9.58 7.22
N ILE A 99 14.53 -9.25 6.08
CA ILE A 99 13.78 -8.99 4.84
C ILE A 99 12.98 -10.22 4.36
N ALA A 100 13.50 -11.42 4.60
CA ALA A 100 12.83 -12.67 4.21
C ALA A 100 11.55 -12.87 5.02
N GLU A 101 11.59 -12.65 6.34
CA GLU A 101 10.41 -12.68 7.21
C GLU A 101 9.38 -11.64 6.76
N ARG A 102 9.79 -10.41 6.47
CA ARG A 102 8.86 -9.37 5.98
C ARG A 102 8.26 -9.70 4.60
N VAL A 103 9.01 -10.35 3.71
CA VAL A 103 8.46 -10.84 2.43
C VAL A 103 7.42 -11.93 2.65
N HIS A 104 7.67 -12.85 3.59
CA HIS A 104 6.70 -13.86 3.97
C HIS A 104 5.42 -13.23 4.54
N LEU A 105 5.56 -12.29 5.48
CA LEU A 105 4.45 -11.55 6.09
C LEU A 105 3.67 -10.70 5.09
N HIS A 106 4.38 -10.11 4.12
CA HIS A 106 3.74 -9.42 3.00
C HIS A 106 2.83 -10.37 2.23
N SER A 107 3.25 -11.60 1.96
CA SER A 107 2.41 -12.61 1.32
C SER A 107 1.20 -12.96 2.20
N LEU A 108 1.43 -13.33 3.46
CA LEU A 108 0.36 -13.71 4.39
C LEU A 108 -0.73 -12.63 4.47
N LEU A 109 -0.34 -11.39 4.73
CA LEU A 109 -1.29 -10.28 4.83
C LEU A 109 -1.98 -10.01 3.48
N SER A 110 -1.23 -10.03 2.37
CA SER A 110 -1.81 -9.76 1.05
C SER A 110 -2.83 -10.83 0.63
N ASP A 111 -2.55 -12.09 0.92
CA ASP A 111 -3.40 -13.21 0.55
C ASP A 111 -4.64 -13.27 1.44
N GLY A 112 -4.50 -12.96 2.74
CA GLY A 112 -5.63 -12.75 3.65
C GLY A 112 -6.54 -11.59 3.19
N LEU A 113 -5.96 -10.44 2.84
CA LEU A 113 -6.72 -9.31 2.30
C LEU A 113 -7.45 -9.65 1.00
N ASP A 114 -6.79 -10.32 0.04
CA ASP A 114 -7.41 -10.74 -1.23
C ASP A 114 -8.59 -11.68 -0.99
N ARG A 115 -8.38 -12.74 -0.18
CA ARG A 115 -9.41 -13.72 0.13
C ARG A 115 -10.63 -13.04 0.76
N LEU A 116 -10.42 -12.23 1.78
CA LEU A 116 -11.49 -11.55 2.50
C LEU A 116 -12.20 -10.51 1.62
N CYS A 117 -11.48 -9.80 0.75
CA CYS A 117 -12.12 -8.91 -0.24
C CYS A 117 -13.09 -9.67 -1.13
N ARG A 118 -12.66 -10.81 -1.70
CA ARG A 118 -13.50 -11.64 -2.58
C ARG A 118 -14.76 -12.14 -1.88
N THR A 119 -14.63 -12.61 -0.64
CA THR A 119 -15.78 -13.12 0.13
C THR A 119 -16.75 -12.03 0.58
N SER A 120 -16.28 -10.78 0.69
CA SER A 120 -17.08 -9.64 1.14
C SER A 120 -17.57 -8.74 0.00
N GLY A 121 -17.31 -9.11 -1.25
CA GLY A 121 -17.70 -8.31 -2.42
C GLY A 121 -16.88 -7.01 -2.60
N LEU A 122 -15.75 -6.86 -1.90
CA LEU A 122 -14.83 -5.75 -2.07
C LEU A 122 -13.80 -6.06 -3.16
N HIS A 123 -13.14 -5.02 -3.67
CA HIS A 123 -12.10 -5.15 -4.69
C HIS A 123 -10.70 -5.17 -4.07
N PHE A 124 -9.86 -6.14 -4.49
CA PHE A 124 -8.44 -6.18 -4.12
C PHE A 124 -7.54 -5.88 -5.33
N LEU A 125 -6.72 -4.85 -5.22
CA LEU A 125 -5.71 -4.45 -6.21
C LEU A 125 -4.36 -5.05 -5.86
N ARG A 126 -4.01 -6.15 -6.51
CA ARG A 126 -2.65 -6.73 -6.42
C ARG A 126 -1.62 -5.80 -7.05
N MET A 127 -0.48 -5.68 -6.38
CA MET A 127 0.66 -4.92 -6.87
C MET A 127 1.25 -5.62 -8.11
N PRO A 128 1.46 -4.90 -9.24
CA PRO A 128 2.00 -5.52 -10.44
C PRO A 128 3.36 -6.20 -10.20
N LEU A 129 3.48 -7.45 -10.65
CA LEU A 129 4.69 -8.28 -10.46
C LEU A 129 5.96 -7.64 -11.03
N LYS A 130 5.85 -6.72 -11.99
CA LYS A 130 7.00 -5.99 -12.52
C LYS A 130 7.76 -5.24 -11.44
N TYR A 131 7.11 -4.82 -10.35
CA TYR A 131 7.75 -4.13 -9.23
C TYR A 131 8.51 -5.07 -8.28
N LYS A 132 8.23 -6.38 -8.33
CA LYS A 132 8.82 -7.41 -7.48
C LYS A 132 10.08 -8.00 -8.10
N ASN A 133 11.18 -8.10 -7.37
CA ASN A 133 12.35 -8.85 -7.82
C ASN A 133 12.20 -10.35 -7.50
N LYS A 134 13.23 -11.16 -7.82
CA LYS A 134 13.21 -12.61 -7.59
C LYS A 134 13.12 -13.00 -6.10
N ASN A 135 13.53 -12.13 -5.19
CA ASN A 135 13.49 -12.37 -3.74
C ASN A 135 12.19 -11.82 -3.10
N GLY A 136 11.22 -11.40 -3.90
CA GLY A 136 9.97 -10.84 -3.36
C GLY A 136 10.04 -9.37 -2.92
N VAL A 137 11.18 -8.69 -3.09
CA VAL A 137 11.37 -7.30 -2.65
C VAL A 137 11.17 -6.28 -3.76
N LEU A 138 10.95 -5.02 -3.40
CA LEU A 138 10.77 -3.94 -4.36
C LEU A 138 12.03 -3.72 -5.20
N ARG A 139 11.91 -3.81 -6.53
CA ARG A 139 13.01 -3.53 -7.47
C ARG A 139 13.45 -2.07 -7.35
N ARG A 140 14.75 -1.88 -7.12
CA ARG A 140 15.35 -0.54 -6.91
C ARG A 140 15.01 0.44 -8.04
N LYS A 141 15.03 0.01 -9.30
CA LYS A 141 14.71 0.88 -10.46
C LYS A 141 13.32 1.52 -10.41
N TYR A 142 12.36 0.92 -9.71
CA TYR A 142 10.99 1.45 -9.55
C TYR A 142 10.76 2.11 -8.19
N SER A 143 11.72 2.00 -7.27
CA SER A 143 11.68 2.54 -5.92
C SER A 143 12.25 3.94 -5.89
N ASP A 144 11.82 4.76 -4.94
CA ASP A 144 12.39 6.06 -4.59
C ASP A 144 13.65 5.97 -3.71
N ASP A 145 14.34 4.83 -3.77
CA ASP A 145 15.42 4.40 -2.87
C ASP A 145 14.96 4.15 -1.42
N GLY A 146 13.65 4.06 -1.20
CA GLY A 146 13.03 3.63 0.04
C GLY A 146 11.84 2.71 -0.21
N VAL A 147 10.82 2.82 0.64
CA VAL A 147 9.65 1.93 0.65
C VAL A 147 8.60 2.25 -0.44
N HIS A 148 8.78 3.29 -1.24
CA HIS A 148 7.74 3.79 -2.13
C HIS A 148 8.05 3.48 -3.60
N ILE A 149 6.98 3.30 -4.38
CA ILE A 149 7.05 3.31 -5.84
C ILE A 149 7.18 4.75 -6.30
N MET A 150 8.05 4.99 -7.27
CA MET A 150 8.19 6.30 -7.87
C MET A 150 6.94 6.70 -8.65
N PRO A 151 6.42 7.93 -8.45
CA PRO A 151 5.22 8.39 -9.15
C PRO A 151 5.29 8.21 -10.67
N CYS A 152 6.43 8.54 -11.29
CA CYS A 152 6.63 8.41 -12.74
C CYS A 152 6.62 6.95 -13.26
N GLU A 153 6.74 5.96 -12.38
CA GLU A 153 6.74 4.54 -12.71
C GLU A 153 5.42 3.85 -12.32
N ALA A 154 4.41 4.59 -11.82
CA ALA A 154 3.14 4.06 -11.32
C ALA A 154 2.16 3.58 -12.42
N LYS A 155 2.49 3.75 -13.70
CA LYS A 155 1.62 3.40 -14.85
C LYS A 155 0.96 2.03 -14.72
N ALA A 156 1.70 0.99 -14.33
CA ALA A 156 1.15 -0.36 -14.24
C ALA A 156 0.15 -0.53 -13.09
N VAL A 157 0.30 0.24 -12.00
CA VAL A 157 -0.70 0.27 -10.91
C VAL A 157 -1.99 0.91 -11.40
N ILE A 158 -1.89 2.02 -12.13
CA ILE A 158 -3.06 2.72 -12.69
C ILE A 158 -3.79 1.86 -13.73
N GLU A 159 -3.05 1.17 -14.60
CA GLU A 159 -3.64 0.23 -15.56
C GLU A 159 -4.35 -0.93 -14.86
N ALA A 160 -3.74 -1.49 -13.80
CA ALA A 160 -4.36 -2.54 -13.00
C ALA A 160 -5.62 -2.05 -12.28
N LEU A 161 -5.60 -0.84 -11.72
CA LEU A 161 -6.77 -0.22 -11.10
C LEU A 161 -7.89 0.04 -12.11
N GLY A 162 -7.56 0.51 -13.32
CA GLY A 162 -8.53 0.75 -14.37
C GLY A 162 -9.23 -0.54 -14.80
N LYS A 163 -8.47 -1.63 -14.96
CA LYS A 163 -9.03 -2.97 -15.21
C LYS A 163 -9.93 -3.45 -14.07
N LEU A 164 -9.47 -3.33 -12.83
CA LEU A 164 -10.21 -3.77 -11.65
C LEU A 164 -11.53 -3.03 -11.46
N THR A 165 -11.55 -1.73 -11.77
CA THR A 165 -12.73 -0.87 -11.56
C THR A 165 -13.62 -0.74 -12.81
N SER A 166 -13.21 -1.35 -13.93
CA SER A 166 -13.79 -1.17 -15.26
C SER A 166 -13.84 0.31 -15.70
N LYS A 167 -12.84 1.09 -15.28
CA LYS A 167 -12.71 2.52 -15.61
C LYS A 167 -11.55 2.77 -16.56
N LYS A 168 -11.76 3.70 -17.49
CA LYS A 168 -10.69 4.19 -18.36
C LYS A 168 -9.84 5.20 -17.59
N LEU A 169 -8.75 4.72 -16.98
CA LEU A 169 -7.80 5.56 -16.26
C LEU A 169 -6.59 5.88 -17.14
N TYR A 170 -6.11 7.12 -17.07
CA TYR A 170 -4.94 7.56 -17.82
C TYR A 170 -3.84 8.00 -16.88
N PHE A 171 -2.66 7.42 -17.07
CA PHE A 171 -1.46 7.83 -16.35
C PHE A 171 -0.73 8.94 -17.13
N LYS A 172 -0.77 10.17 -16.61
CA LYS A 172 -0.02 11.31 -17.16
C LYS A 172 1.44 11.27 -16.73
N GLY A 173 2.22 10.39 -17.34
CA GLY A 173 3.66 10.31 -17.14
C GLY A 173 4.46 11.25 -18.04
N LYS A 174 5.55 11.83 -17.52
CA LYS A 174 6.53 12.55 -18.34
C LYS A 174 7.62 11.58 -18.82
N LEU A 175 7.61 11.22 -20.10
CA LEU A 175 8.54 10.23 -20.67
C LEU A 175 10.01 10.58 -20.40
N LEU A 176 10.39 11.85 -20.58
CA LEU A 176 11.74 12.36 -20.30
C LEU A 176 12.14 12.15 -18.83
N THR A 177 11.20 12.28 -17.89
CA THR A 177 11.46 12.01 -16.47
C THR A 177 11.78 10.53 -16.22
N VAL A 178 11.07 9.62 -16.89
CA VAL A 178 11.37 8.17 -16.80
C VAL A 178 12.73 7.86 -17.41
N ILE A 179 13.04 8.41 -18.59
CA ILE A 179 14.32 8.18 -19.27
C ILE A 179 15.48 8.71 -18.43
N LYS A 180 15.43 9.98 -17.99
CA LYS A 180 16.45 10.60 -17.13
C LYS A 180 16.67 9.79 -15.85
N ARG A 181 15.60 9.27 -15.25
CA ARG A 181 15.71 8.41 -14.07
C ARG A 181 16.41 7.10 -14.38
N ARG A 182 16.05 6.42 -15.47
CA ARG A 182 16.67 5.15 -15.85
C ARG A 182 18.14 5.33 -16.19
N TRP A 183 18.49 6.46 -16.82
CA TRP A 183 19.86 6.87 -17.00
C TRP A 183 20.59 6.99 -15.65
N ASN A 184 20.04 7.75 -14.70
CA ASN A 184 20.63 7.86 -13.36
C ASN A 184 20.75 6.49 -12.66
N TYR A 185 19.78 5.60 -12.81
CA TYR A 185 19.84 4.26 -12.24
C TYR A 185 21.00 3.43 -12.82
N THR A 186 21.19 3.47 -14.14
CA THR A 186 22.25 2.70 -14.82
C THR A 186 23.64 3.26 -14.52
N TRP A 187 23.78 4.58 -14.45
CA TRP A 187 25.07 5.27 -14.33
C TRP A 187 25.39 5.78 -12.91
N GLY A 188 24.66 5.31 -11.88
CA GLY A 188 24.92 5.67 -10.48
C GLY A 188 24.57 7.11 -10.09
N GLY A 189 23.77 7.81 -10.89
CA GLY A 189 23.25 9.14 -10.58
C GLY A 189 22.21 9.15 -9.45
N THR A 190 21.82 10.35 -8.99
CA THR A 190 20.82 10.48 -7.91
C THR A 190 19.43 10.02 -8.36
N LEU A 191 18.83 9.13 -7.56
CA LEU A 191 17.47 8.60 -7.75
C LEU A 191 16.39 9.36 -6.95
N ARG A 192 16.77 10.51 -6.37
CA ARG A 192 15.93 11.30 -5.46
C ARG A 192 14.58 11.63 -6.10
N ARG A 193 13.57 11.75 -5.22
CA ARG A 193 12.21 12.19 -5.55
C ARG A 193 12.27 13.58 -6.20
N GLN A 194 12.04 13.66 -7.51
CA GLN A 194 11.76 14.92 -8.19
C GLN A 194 10.30 14.89 -8.65
N GLY A 195 9.58 16.01 -8.44
CA GLY A 195 8.19 16.15 -8.87
C GLY A 195 7.18 15.36 -8.06
N LEU A 196 7.42 15.16 -6.75
CA LEU A 196 6.29 14.87 -5.86
C LEU A 196 5.37 16.10 -5.83
N PRO A 197 4.04 15.92 -5.75
CA PRO A 197 3.18 17.02 -5.36
C PRO A 197 3.66 17.54 -4.01
N GLU A 198 3.70 18.87 -3.84
CA GLU A 198 3.87 19.47 -2.53
C GLU A 198 2.73 18.95 -1.64
N THR A 199 3.08 18.19 -0.60
CA THR A 199 2.10 17.68 0.34
C THR A 199 1.84 18.75 1.39
N THR A 200 0.70 19.42 1.32
CA THR A 200 0.22 20.26 2.42
C THR A 200 -0.17 19.33 3.58
N PRO A 201 0.43 19.49 4.78
CA PRO A 201 -0.04 18.76 5.95
C PRO A 201 -1.52 19.06 6.17
N VAL A 202 -2.32 18.01 6.36
CA VAL A 202 -3.69 18.18 6.84
C VAL A 202 -3.60 18.16 8.36
N ASP A 203 -3.96 19.27 9.00
CA ASP A 203 -4.09 19.33 10.45
C ASP A 203 -5.25 18.42 10.88
N LEU A 204 -4.90 17.25 11.40
CA LEU A 204 -5.86 16.35 12.01
C LEU A 204 -6.08 16.78 13.47
N PRO A 205 -7.33 16.90 13.95
CA PRO A 205 -7.60 17.18 15.35
C PRO A 205 -6.96 16.11 16.25
N LYS A 206 -6.39 16.55 17.39
CA LYS A 206 -5.72 15.70 18.38
C LYS A 206 -6.69 14.80 19.12
#